data_AF-A0A352RWM2-F1
#
_entry.id   AF-A0A352RWM2-F1
#
_cell.length_a   1.000
_cell.length_b   1.000
_cell.length_c   1.000
_cell.angle_alpha   90.00
_cell.angle_beta   90.00
_cell.angle_gamma   90.00
#
_symmetry.space_group_name_H-M   'P 1'
#
loop_
_entity.id
_entity.type
_entity.pdbx_description
1 polymer ?
#
loop_
_entity_poly.entity_id
_entity_poly.type
_entity_poly.pdbx_seq_one_letter_code
_entity_poly.pdbx_strand_id
1 'polypeptide(L)'
;MLTDQSEARQTRRYVEKREVILDTAAALFNRKGVRGTTLADVGQQVGLSTNSITYYYRKKEDLVLACLMRAIAETCGLVDEAAQAGSPSERARAFITLFVARLARTAVGEKPELMSLREIRALPESHVEVAFAAFNDMFRRVRGLLCDALPSDPSQRSALGARAHLLWSLTSGAAGWIDRYETDDYPKVAQTLADIVLNGIAGPKSAWQTECDVTALLPALAQPETTQQAFLRAATELLNEQGYRGASADRISARLNLTKGAFYHHNE
;
A
#
# COMPACT_ATOMS: atom_id res chain seq x y z
N MET A 1 46.41 -7.13 4.92
CA MET A 1 45.68 -6.09 5.69
C MET A 1 45.25 -4.89 4.83
N LEU A 2 46.06 -4.36 3.90
CA LEU A 2 45.66 -3.21 3.04
C LEU A 2 44.59 -3.54 1.98
N THR A 3 44.59 -4.75 1.40
CA THR A 3 43.62 -5.20 0.39
C THR A 3 42.22 -5.42 0.98
N ASP A 4 42.16 -5.97 2.18
CA ASP A 4 40.93 -6.26 2.94
C ASP A 4 40.17 -4.98 3.35
N GLN A 5 40.92 -3.93 3.75
CA GLN A 5 40.32 -2.61 4.05
C GLN A 5 39.81 -1.87 2.80
N SER A 6 40.42 -2.10 1.64
CA SER A 6 39.99 -1.55 0.35
C SER A 6 38.68 -2.18 -0.12
N GLU A 7 38.58 -3.51 -0.08
CA GLU A 7 37.37 -4.26 -0.44
C GLU A 7 36.20 -3.95 0.50
N ALA A 8 36.46 -3.86 1.80
CA ALA A 8 35.45 -3.46 2.79
C ALA A 8 34.93 -2.04 2.53
N ARG A 9 35.80 -1.09 2.17
CA ARG A 9 35.42 0.29 1.85
C ARG A 9 34.63 0.40 0.55
N GLN A 10 34.97 -0.38 -0.46
CA GLN A 10 34.25 -0.41 -1.74
C GLN A 10 32.86 -1.02 -1.58
N THR A 11 32.74 -2.11 -0.82
CA THR A 11 31.46 -2.73 -0.45
C THR A 11 30.57 -1.78 0.32
N ARG A 12 31.13 -1.04 1.30
CA ARG A 12 30.38 -0.03 2.06
C ARG A 12 29.82 1.09 1.19
N ARG A 13 30.64 1.66 0.31
CA ARG A 13 30.19 2.71 -0.64
C ARG A 13 29.10 2.22 -1.59
N TYR A 14 29.21 0.97 -2.04
CA TYR A 14 28.18 0.34 -2.87
C TYR A 14 26.85 0.24 -2.12
N VAL A 15 26.86 -0.23 -0.87
CA VAL A 15 25.65 -0.34 -0.03
C VAL A 15 25.04 1.04 0.24
N GLU A 16 25.84 2.02 0.66
CA GLU A 16 25.38 3.39 0.92
C GLU A 16 24.71 3.99 -0.33
N LYS A 17 25.31 3.81 -1.52
CA LYS A 17 24.74 4.34 -2.76
C LYS A 17 23.46 3.61 -3.15
N ARG A 18 23.39 2.30 -2.94
CA ARG A 18 22.19 1.48 -3.18
C ARG A 18 21.02 1.93 -2.30
N GLU A 19 21.27 2.25 -1.03
CA GLU A 19 20.23 2.77 -0.14
C GLU A 19 19.70 4.14 -0.61
N VAL A 20 20.59 5.06 -1.00
CA VAL A 20 20.19 6.37 -1.56
C VAL A 20 19.33 6.21 -2.82
N ILE A 21 19.67 5.25 -3.68
CA ILE A 21 18.87 4.92 -4.88
C ILE A 21 17.48 4.43 -4.47
N LEU A 22 17.38 3.51 -3.50
CA LEU A 22 16.11 2.97 -3.02
C LEU A 22 15.23 4.05 -2.37
N ASP A 23 15.80 4.92 -1.54
CA ASP A 23 15.09 6.04 -0.90
C ASP A 23 14.47 6.97 -1.94
N THR A 24 15.28 7.33 -2.93
CA THR A 24 14.86 8.23 -4.00
C THR A 24 13.82 7.59 -4.90
N ALA A 25 14.00 6.31 -5.21
CA ALA A 25 13.06 5.54 -6.03
C ALA A 25 11.71 5.38 -5.33
N ALA A 26 11.68 5.04 -4.05
CA ALA A 26 10.45 4.91 -3.26
C ALA A 26 9.65 6.22 -3.28
N ALA A 27 10.30 7.36 -3.04
CA ALA A 27 9.65 8.67 -3.07
C ALA A 27 9.14 9.04 -4.48
N LEU A 28 9.90 8.73 -5.54
CA LEU A 28 9.43 8.94 -6.91
C LEU A 28 8.25 8.04 -7.29
N PHE A 29 8.27 6.77 -6.89
CA PHE A 29 7.15 5.85 -7.13
C PHE A 29 5.90 6.28 -6.38
N ASN A 30 6.02 6.78 -5.15
CA ASN A 30 4.88 7.31 -4.40
C ASN A 30 4.27 8.56 -5.08
N ARG A 31 5.11 9.45 -5.63
CA ARG A 31 4.63 10.71 -6.25
C ARG A 31 4.14 10.57 -7.69
N LYS A 32 4.86 9.82 -8.53
CA LYS A 32 4.62 9.72 -9.99
C LYS A 32 4.01 8.38 -10.40
N GLY A 33 3.92 7.41 -9.49
CA GLY A 33 3.59 6.03 -9.79
C GLY A 33 4.74 5.27 -10.47
N VAL A 34 4.64 3.94 -10.48
CA VAL A 34 5.64 3.04 -11.10
C VAL A 34 5.73 3.23 -12.62
N ARG A 35 4.58 3.47 -13.27
CA ARG A 35 4.54 3.69 -14.73
C ARG A 35 5.14 5.04 -15.12
N GLY A 36 4.91 6.08 -14.31
CA GLY A 36 5.39 7.45 -14.55
C GLY A 36 6.83 7.71 -14.13
N THR A 37 7.55 6.69 -13.64
CA THR A 37 8.94 6.78 -13.19
C THR A 37 9.84 5.90 -14.04
N THR A 38 10.98 6.44 -14.48
CA THR A 38 12.04 5.72 -15.20
C THR A 38 13.31 5.59 -14.36
N LEU A 39 14.21 4.67 -14.73
CA LEU A 39 15.54 4.58 -14.09
C LEU A 39 16.37 5.86 -14.28
N ALA A 40 16.17 6.56 -15.41
CA ALA A 40 16.82 7.84 -15.67
C ALA A 40 16.34 8.95 -14.72
N ASP A 41 15.03 9.01 -14.43
CA ASP A 41 14.48 9.95 -13.44
C ASP A 41 15.12 9.75 -12.06
N VAL A 42 15.25 8.49 -11.63
CA VAL A 42 15.89 8.15 -10.35
C VAL A 42 17.36 8.57 -10.37
N GLY A 43 18.09 8.25 -11.46
CA GLY A 43 19.48 8.65 -11.66
C GLY A 43 19.70 10.14 -11.54
N GLN A 44 18.91 10.92 -12.27
CA GLN A 44 18.97 12.38 -12.23
C GLN A 44 18.77 12.91 -10.80
N GLN A 45 17.81 12.37 -10.05
CA GLN A 45 17.51 12.82 -8.71
C GLN A 45 18.62 12.47 -7.69
N VAL A 46 19.36 11.37 -7.88
CA VAL A 46 20.51 10.99 -7.02
C VAL A 46 21.86 11.52 -7.52
N GLY A 47 21.87 12.32 -8.59
CA GLY A 47 23.09 12.84 -9.21
C GLY A 47 23.95 11.76 -9.89
N LEU A 48 23.31 10.73 -10.45
CA LEU A 48 23.95 9.65 -11.20
C LEU A 48 23.51 9.65 -12.67
N SER A 49 24.41 9.24 -13.56
CA SER A 49 24.02 8.94 -14.95
C SER A 49 23.12 7.70 -15.02
N THR A 50 22.31 7.57 -16.07
CA THR A 50 21.50 6.37 -16.31
C THR A 50 22.36 5.10 -16.35
N ASN A 51 23.55 5.15 -16.97
CA ASN A 51 24.50 4.03 -16.98
C ASN A 51 25.00 3.66 -15.58
N SER A 52 25.13 4.65 -14.68
CA SER A 52 25.52 4.40 -13.29
C SER A 52 24.38 3.78 -12.48
N ILE A 53 23.12 4.09 -12.78
CA ILE A 53 21.96 3.43 -12.15
C ILE A 53 21.84 1.98 -12.60
N THR A 54 22.04 1.70 -13.89
CA THR A 54 21.90 0.34 -14.44
C THR A 54 22.93 -0.65 -13.89
N TYR A 55 24.03 -0.16 -13.30
CA TYR A 55 24.97 -0.95 -12.52
C TYR A 55 24.35 -1.54 -11.24
N TYR A 56 23.44 -0.82 -10.59
CA TYR A 56 22.75 -1.29 -9.37
C TYR A 56 21.45 -2.03 -9.68
N TYR A 57 20.69 -1.54 -10.66
CA TYR A 57 19.39 -2.08 -11.05
C TYR A 57 19.27 -2.10 -12.57
N ARG A 58 19.40 -3.29 -13.16
CA ARG A 58 19.43 -3.45 -14.62
C ARG A 58 18.08 -3.11 -15.26
N LYS A 59 16.98 -3.46 -14.58
CA LYS A 59 15.61 -3.16 -15.00
C LYS A 59 14.88 -2.33 -13.95
N LYS A 60 13.88 -1.56 -14.39
CA LYS A 60 13.02 -0.79 -13.49
C LYS A 60 12.28 -1.71 -12.52
N GLU A 61 11.86 -2.86 -13.02
CA GLU A 61 11.12 -3.87 -12.27
C GLU A 61 11.95 -4.41 -11.09
N ASP A 62 13.27 -4.58 -11.26
CA ASP A 62 14.18 -4.98 -10.19
C ASP A 62 14.23 -3.93 -9.06
N LEU A 63 14.25 -2.65 -9.43
CA LEU A 63 14.24 -1.52 -8.48
C LEU A 63 12.91 -1.43 -7.74
N VAL A 64 11.80 -1.62 -8.45
CA VAL A 64 10.46 -1.66 -7.86
C VAL A 64 10.33 -2.80 -6.86
N LEU A 65 10.74 -4.02 -7.25
CA LEU A 65 10.73 -5.17 -6.34
C LEU A 65 11.57 -4.89 -5.10
N ALA A 66 12.78 -4.33 -5.26
CA ALA A 66 13.63 -4.01 -4.11
C ALA A 66 12.98 -2.98 -3.16
N CYS A 67 12.31 -1.95 -3.68
CA CYS A 67 11.57 -0.99 -2.87
C CYS A 67 10.41 -1.64 -2.10
N LEU A 68 9.65 -2.53 -2.77
CA LEU A 68 8.55 -3.27 -2.14
C LEU A 68 9.03 -4.23 -1.07
N MET A 69 10.11 -4.98 -1.33
CA MET A 69 10.69 -5.89 -0.35
C MET A 69 11.18 -5.14 0.89
N ARG A 70 11.73 -3.94 0.71
CA ARG A 70 12.12 -3.07 1.84
C ARG A 70 10.91 -2.59 2.65
N ALA A 71 9.83 -2.18 1.99
CA ALA A 71 8.59 -1.78 2.66
C ALA A 71 7.92 -2.94 3.41
N ILE A 72 7.91 -4.14 2.82
CA ILE A 72 7.43 -5.37 3.44
C ILE A 72 8.29 -5.72 4.66
N ALA A 73 9.62 -5.67 4.53
CA ALA A 73 10.54 -5.98 5.62
C ALA A 73 10.37 -5.02 6.80
N GLU A 74 10.27 -3.71 6.56
CA GLU A 74 9.99 -2.74 7.63
C GLU A 74 8.64 -3.05 8.31
N THR A 75 7.60 -3.33 7.52
CA THR A 75 6.27 -3.65 8.06
C THR A 75 6.32 -4.92 8.91
N CYS A 76 7.01 -5.96 8.46
CA CYS A 76 7.23 -7.18 9.26
C CYS A 76 7.93 -6.85 10.59
N GLY A 77 8.93 -5.96 10.59
CA GLY A 77 9.58 -5.51 11.82
C GLY A 77 8.61 -4.86 12.81
N LEU A 78 7.73 -3.97 12.32
CA LEU A 78 6.69 -3.35 13.15
C LEU A 78 5.68 -4.37 13.70
N VAL A 79 5.33 -5.39 12.89
CA VAL A 79 4.44 -6.47 13.32
C VAL A 79 5.11 -7.35 14.37
N ASP A 80 6.38 -7.71 14.18
CA ASP A 80 7.14 -8.55 15.11
C ASP A 80 7.34 -7.84 16.47
N GLU A 81 7.53 -6.52 16.47
CA GLU A 81 7.57 -5.69 17.68
C GLU A 81 6.18 -5.60 18.35
N ALA A 82 5.13 -5.33 17.57
CA ALA A 82 3.76 -5.28 18.08
C ALA A 82 3.30 -6.61 18.70
N ALA A 83 3.77 -7.74 18.17
CA ALA A 83 3.45 -9.08 18.65
C ALA A 83 3.94 -9.36 20.08
N GLN A 84 4.87 -8.56 20.60
CA GLN A 84 5.35 -8.68 21.98
C GLN A 84 4.32 -8.23 23.04
N ALA A 85 3.25 -7.54 22.61
CA ALA A 85 2.17 -7.16 23.51
C ALA A 85 1.31 -8.37 23.92
N GLY A 86 0.66 -8.25 25.09
CA GLY A 86 -0.03 -9.37 25.75
C GLY A 86 -1.20 -9.93 24.94
N SER A 87 -2.29 -9.17 24.84
CA SER A 87 -3.54 -9.56 24.21
C SER A 87 -3.63 -9.15 22.73
N PRO A 88 -4.47 -9.80 21.91
CA PRO A 88 -4.67 -9.41 20.51
C PRO A 88 -5.06 -7.94 20.30
N SER A 89 -5.85 -7.36 21.21
CA SER A 89 -6.21 -5.93 21.15
C SER A 89 -5.02 -5.02 21.44
N GLU A 90 -4.17 -5.38 22.41
CA GLU A 90 -2.93 -4.65 22.70
C GLU A 90 -1.93 -4.75 21.54
N ARG A 91 -1.81 -5.92 20.91
CA ARG A 91 -0.97 -6.13 19.70
C ARG A 91 -1.45 -5.28 18.53
N ALA A 92 -2.75 -5.25 18.26
CA ALA A 92 -3.32 -4.39 17.21
C ALA A 92 -3.09 -2.89 17.49
N ARG A 93 -3.27 -2.45 18.75
CA ARG A 93 -2.99 -1.08 19.16
C ARG A 93 -1.51 -0.72 19.03
N ALA A 94 -0.62 -1.63 19.44
CA ALA A 94 0.83 -1.46 19.31
C ALA A 94 1.23 -1.33 17.84
N PHE A 95 0.70 -2.18 16.96
CA PHE A 95 0.98 -2.10 15.52
C PHE A 95 0.58 -0.75 14.92
N ILE A 96 -0.63 -0.25 15.23
CA ILE A 96 -1.09 1.06 14.76
C ILE A 96 -0.17 2.18 15.27
N THR A 97 0.19 2.13 16.55
CA THR A 97 1.07 3.12 17.19
C THR A 97 2.45 3.13 16.56
N LEU A 98 3.07 1.96 16.38
CA LEU A 98 4.39 1.81 15.77
C LEU A 98 4.39 2.25 14.30
N PHE A 99 3.34 1.93 13.55
CA PHE A 99 3.21 2.36 12.16
C PHE A 99 3.11 3.88 12.05
N VAL A 100 2.26 4.52 12.86
CA VAL A 100 2.12 5.98 12.86
C VAL A 100 3.38 6.68 13.37
N ALA A 101 4.05 6.13 14.39
CA ALA A 101 5.36 6.63 14.84
C ALA A 101 6.41 6.53 13.71
N ARG A 102 6.38 5.46 12.92
CA ARG A 102 7.26 5.32 11.75
C ARG A 102 6.96 6.38 10.68
N LEU A 103 5.69 6.77 10.50
CA LEU A 103 5.32 7.90 9.63
C LEU A 103 5.80 9.24 10.17
N ALA A 104 5.72 9.47 11.49
CA ALA A 104 6.25 10.68 12.12
C ALA A 104 7.75 10.84 11.84
N ARG A 105 8.52 9.75 11.99
CA ARG A 105 9.95 9.71 11.67
C ARG A 105 10.25 9.98 10.20
N THR A 106 9.35 9.62 9.29
CA THR A 106 9.47 10.03 7.88
C THR A 106 9.24 11.52 7.71
N ALA A 107 8.19 12.06 8.34
CA ALA A 107 7.80 13.46 8.20
C ALA A 107 8.89 14.42 8.69
N VAL A 108 9.62 14.06 9.75
CA VAL A 108 10.75 14.86 10.28
C VAL A 108 12.09 14.53 9.62
N GLY A 109 12.12 13.63 8.61
CA GLY A 109 13.33 13.29 7.86
C GLY A 109 14.32 12.35 8.57
N GLU A 110 13.98 11.77 9.73
CA GLU A 110 14.81 10.77 10.41
C GLU A 110 14.90 9.44 9.65
N LYS A 111 13.86 9.13 8.88
CA LYS A 111 13.74 7.89 8.13
C LYS A 111 13.25 8.17 6.71
N PRO A 112 13.68 7.41 5.70
CA PRO A 112 13.22 7.60 4.33
C PRO A 112 11.76 7.14 4.14
N GLU A 113 11.13 7.66 3.09
CA GLU A 113 9.84 7.17 2.60
C GLU A 113 9.93 5.69 2.17
N LEU A 114 8.87 4.94 2.47
CA LEU A 114 8.68 3.59 1.96
C LEU A 114 7.73 3.61 0.78
N MET A 115 7.97 2.73 -0.21
CA MET A 115 7.06 2.58 -1.32
C MET A 115 5.72 2.04 -0.83
N SER A 116 4.63 2.66 -1.26
CA SER A 116 3.28 2.21 -0.96
C SER A 116 3.03 0.78 -1.46
N LEU A 117 2.53 -0.07 -0.56
CA LEU A 117 2.15 -1.45 -0.89
C LEU A 117 0.77 -1.56 -1.57
N ARG A 118 0.06 -0.44 -1.79
CA ARG A 118 -1.27 -0.43 -2.42
C ARG A 118 -1.24 -0.91 -3.87
N GLU A 119 -0.16 -0.58 -4.58
CA GLU A 119 0.02 -0.87 -6.01
C GLU A 119 0.67 -2.24 -6.26
N ILE A 120 0.79 -3.11 -5.26
CA ILE A 120 1.48 -4.40 -5.41
C ILE A 120 0.84 -5.29 -6.49
N ARG A 121 -0.47 -5.09 -6.75
CA ARG A 121 -1.22 -5.79 -7.80
C ARG A 121 -1.04 -5.21 -9.20
N ALA A 122 -0.49 -4.00 -9.31
CA ALA A 122 -0.26 -3.32 -10.59
C ALA A 122 1.16 -3.58 -11.15
N LEU A 123 1.91 -4.51 -10.54
CA LEU A 123 3.27 -4.85 -10.95
C LEU A 123 3.33 -5.63 -12.28
N PRO A 124 4.41 -5.47 -13.07
CA PRO A 124 4.66 -6.31 -14.25
C PRO A 124 4.91 -7.77 -13.86
N GLU A 125 4.38 -8.71 -14.66
CA GLU A 125 4.38 -10.16 -14.41
C GLU A 125 5.71 -10.73 -13.88
N SER A 126 6.84 -10.27 -14.42
CA SER A 126 8.20 -10.77 -14.11
C SER A 126 8.58 -10.86 -12.63
N HIS A 127 7.95 -10.09 -11.73
CA HIS A 127 8.28 -10.05 -10.30
C HIS A 127 7.06 -10.15 -9.39
N VAL A 128 5.87 -10.35 -9.97
CA VAL A 128 4.59 -10.42 -9.26
C VAL A 128 4.62 -11.56 -8.25
N GLU A 129 5.06 -12.76 -8.63
CA GLU A 129 5.03 -13.92 -7.73
C GLU A 129 5.84 -13.72 -6.45
N VAL A 130 7.07 -13.21 -6.56
CA VAL A 130 7.96 -12.98 -5.42
C VAL A 130 7.38 -11.89 -4.50
N ALA A 131 6.96 -10.76 -5.06
CA ALA A 131 6.37 -9.66 -4.30
C ALA A 131 5.08 -10.10 -3.59
N PHE A 132 4.20 -10.81 -4.29
CA PHE A 132 2.96 -11.32 -3.72
C PHE A 132 3.19 -12.38 -2.65
N ALA A 133 4.15 -13.29 -2.82
CA ALA A 133 4.49 -14.27 -1.80
C ALA A 133 4.97 -13.60 -0.51
N ALA A 134 5.86 -12.61 -0.63
CA ALA A 134 6.35 -11.83 0.50
C ALA A 134 5.23 -11.02 1.18
N PHE A 135 4.36 -10.39 0.39
CA PHE A 135 3.20 -9.66 0.91
C PHE A 135 2.19 -10.58 1.60
N ASN A 136 1.95 -11.77 1.06
CA ASN A 136 1.08 -12.77 1.69
C ASN A 136 1.67 -13.29 3.00
N ASP A 137 2.99 -13.43 3.11
CA ASP A 137 3.63 -13.74 4.39
C ASP A 137 3.45 -12.61 5.41
N MET A 138 3.75 -11.37 5.01
CA MET A 138 3.53 -10.18 5.83
C MET A 138 2.08 -10.09 6.31
N PHE A 139 1.11 -10.30 5.41
CA PHE A 139 -0.30 -10.26 5.75
C PHE A 139 -0.70 -11.38 6.71
N ARG A 140 -0.11 -12.58 6.59
CA ARG A 140 -0.30 -13.66 7.57
C ARG A 140 0.21 -13.26 8.95
N ARG A 141 1.32 -12.53 9.05
CA ARG A 141 1.84 -12.00 10.32
C ARG A 141 0.91 -10.94 10.92
N VAL A 142 0.40 -10.00 10.11
CA VAL A 142 -0.60 -9.02 10.55
C VAL A 142 -1.85 -9.72 11.11
N ARG A 143 -2.34 -10.76 10.42
CA ARG A 143 -3.45 -11.58 10.92
C ARG A 143 -3.13 -12.25 12.26
N GLY A 144 -1.89 -12.68 12.45
CA GLY A 144 -1.40 -13.26 13.70
C GLY A 144 -1.50 -12.31 14.90
N LEU A 145 -1.50 -10.99 14.69
CA LEU A 145 -1.72 -10.03 15.78
C LEU A 145 -3.11 -10.16 16.41
N LEU A 146 -4.09 -10.68 15.65
CA LEU A 146 -5.50 -10.71 16.04
C LEU A 146 -5.96 -12.03 16.67
N CYS A 147 -5.06 -13.00 16.86
CA CYS A 147 -5.39 -14.28 17.47
C CYS A 147 -4.18 -14.90 18.16
N ASP A 148 -4.39 -15.62 19.26
CA ASP A 148 -3.34 -16.45 19.86
C ASP A 148 -3.21 -17.80 19.16
N ALA A 149 -4.31 -18.32 18.61
CA ALA A 149 -4.35 -19.52 17.80
C ALA A 149 -5.31 -19.34 16.62
N LEU A 150 -4.95 -19.91 15.47
CA LEU A 150 -5.81 -19.89 14.29
C LEU A 150 -7.08 -20.73 14.52
N PRO A 151 -8.28 -20.19 14.26
CA PRO A 151 -9.52 -20.94 14.40
C PRO A 151 -9.59 -22.17 13.48
N SER A 152 -10.12 -23.28 13.99
CA SER A 152 -10.39 -24.50 13.21
C SER A 152 -11.62 -24.38 12.31
N ASP A 153 -12.56 -23.49 12.63
CA ASP A 153 -13.74 -23.22 11.83
C ASP A 153 -13.43 -22.31 10.61
N PRO A 154 -13.76 -22.73 9.37
CA PRO A 154 -13.59 -21.90 8.17
C PRO A 154 -14.27 -20.52 8.24
N SER A 155 -15.46 -20.40 8.84
CA SER A 155 -16.18 -19.13 8.92
C SER A 155 -15.44 -18.14 9.82
N GLN A 156 -15.02 -18.58 11.01
CA GLN A 156 -14.17 -17.79 11.90
C GLN A 156 -12.83 -17.41 11.28
N ARG A 157 -12.19 -18.30 10.51
CA ARG A 157 -10.96 -17.95 9.77
C ARG A 157 -11.17 -16.86 8.72
N SER A 158 -12.29 -16.94 7.99
CA SER A 158 -12.66 -15.92 7.01
C SER A 158 -12.89 -14.57 7.68
N ALA A 159 -13.64 -14.55 8.79
CA ALA A 159 -13.87 -13.34 9.59
C ALA A 159 -12.56 -12.76 10.15
N LEU A 160 -11.64 -13.59 10.62
CA LEU A 160 -10.31 -13.17 11.07
C LEU A 160 -9.49 -12.56 9.93
N GLY A 161 -9.56 -13.15 8.73
CA GLY A 161 -8.94 -12.60 7.52
C GLY A 161 -9.50 -11.22 7.16
N ALA A 162 -10.83 -11.06 7.21
CA ALA A 162 -11.49 -9.77 6.97
C ALA A 162 -11.06 -8.71 8.00
N ARG A 163 -10.99 -9.06 9.29
CA ARG A 163 -10.49 -8.16 10.35
C ARG A 163 -9.03 -7.76 10.14
N ALA A 164 -8.18 -8.69 9.73
CA ALA A 164 -6.79 -8.40 9.40
C ALA A 164 -6.66 -7.46 8.19
N HIS A 165 -7.52 -7.62 7.18
CA HIS A 165 -7.61 -6.69 6.05
C HIS A 165 -8.03 -5.30 6.49
N LEU A 166 -9.02 -5.18 7.38
CA LEU A 166 -9.45 -3.90 7.94
C LEU A 166 -8.32 -3.23 8.74
N LEU A 167 -7.65 -3.96 9.64
CA LEU A 167 -6.51 -3.46 10.40
C LEU A 167 -5.42 -2.93 9.47
N TRP A 168 -4.99 -3.74 8.49
CA TRP A 168 -3.96 -3.34 7.53
C TRP A 168 -4.38 -2.12 6.69
N SER A 169 -5.60 -2.15 6.14
CA SER A 169 -6.12 -1.12 5.24
C SER A 169 -6.25 0.23 5.95
N LEU A 170 -6.79 0.25 7.17
CA LEU A 170 -6.95 1.48 7.95
C LEU A 170 -5.59 2.04 8.42
N THR A 171 -4.68 1.16 8.85
CA THR A 171 -3.34 1.56 9.32
C THR A 171 -2.47 2.11 8.19
N SER A 172 -2.32 1.34 7.11
CA SER A 172 -1.59 1.80 5.90
C SER A 172 -2.33 2.91 5.14
N GLY A 173 -3.64 3.02 5.37
CA GLY A 173 -4.52 4.12 5.00
C GLY A 173 -3.97 5.48 5.42
N ALA A 174 -3.50 5.56 6.67
CA ALA A 174 -3.03 6.77 7.33
C ALA A 174 -1.95 7.52 6.56
N ALA A 175 -1.03 6.80 5.92
CA ALA A 175 0.05 7.40 5.13
C ALA A 175 -0.44 8.34 4.00
N GLY A 176 -1.70 8.21 3.55
CA GLY A 176 -2.26 9.05 2.50
C GLY A 176 -3.02 10.30 2.98
N TRP A 177 -3.15 10.52 4.29
CA TRP A 177 -3.89 11.66 4.84
C TRP A 177 -3.34 12.23 6.14
N ILE A 178 -2.36 11.57 6.78
CA ILE A 178 -1.82 11.96 8.08
C ILE A 178 -1.01 13.27 8.01
N ASP A 179 -0.52 13.62 6.82
CA ASP A 179 0.18 14.88 6.52
C ASP A 179 -0.70 16.14 6.67
N ARG A 180 -2.01 15.96 6.88
CA ARG A 180 -2.96 17.04 7.24
C ARG A 180 -2.92 17.42 8.71
N TYR A 181 -2.14 16.71 9.52
CA TYR A 181 -1.95 16.95 10.95
C TYR A 181 -0.49 17.32 11.22
N GLU A 182 -0.26 18.09 12.27
CA GLU A 182 1.10 18.33 12.77
C GLU A 182 1.71 17.02 13.30
N THR A 183 3.03 16.86 13.17
CA THR A 183 3.70 15.62 13.61
C THR A 183 3.53 15.34 15.09
N ASP A 184 3.37 16.38 15.90
CA ASP A 184 3.14 16.30 17.33
C ASP A 184 1.76 15.69 17.67
N ASP A 185 0.81 15.75 16.75
CA ASP A 185 -0.53 15.14 16.90
C ASP A 185 -0.57 13.67 16.48
N TYR A 186 0.46 13.14 15.83
CA TYR A 186 0.47 11.75 15.32
C TYR A 186 0.20 10.71 16.41
N PRO A 187 0.73 10.82 17.65
CA PRO A 187 0.36 9.89 18.73
C PRO A 187 -1.15 9.90 19.05
N LYS A 188 -1.78 11.07 19.03
CA LYS A 188 -3.23 11.22 19.25
C LYS A 188 -4.03 10.64 18.08
N VAL A 189 -3.57 10.84 16.86
CA VAL A 189 -4.14 10.20 15.66
C VAL A 189 -4.06 8.68 15.77
N ALA A 190 -2.91 8.13 16.17
CA ALA A 190 -2.73 6.70 16.36
C ALA A 190 -3.67 6.11 17.42
N GLN A 191 -3.82 6.80 18.56
CA GLN A 191 -4.74 6.41 19.62
C GLN A 191 -6.19 6.38 19.10
N THR A 192 -6.61 7.45 18.42
CA THR A 192 -7.96 7.57 17.84
C THR A 192 -8.21 6.48 16.80
N LEU A 193 -7.24 6.21 15.92
CA LEU A 193 -7.32 5.16 14.92
C LEU A 193 -7.44 3.77 15.57
N ALA A 194 -6.66 3.50 16.62
CA ALA A 194 -6.75 2.25 17.36
C ALA A 194 -8.11 2.10 18.07
N ASP A 195 -8.65 3.16 18.65
CA ASP A 195 -9.96 3.12 19.30
C ASP A 195 -11.08 2.87 18.29
N ILE A 196 -11.02 3.47 17.10
CA ILE A 196 -11.96 3.20 16.00
C ILE A 196 -11.86 1.74 15.53
N VAL A 197 -10.65 1.23 15.34
CA VAL A 197 -10.44 -0.15 14.86
C VAL A 197 -10.92 -1.18 15.89
N LEU A 198 -10.69 -0.92 17.17
CA LEU A 198 -10.98 -1.87 18.25
C LEU A 198 -12.43 -1.77 18.76
N ASN A 199 -12.98 -0.56 18.82
CA ASN A 199 -14.29 -0.29 19.45
C ASN A 199 -15.36 0.17 18.45
N GLY A 200 -14.99 0.46 17.20
CA GLY A 200 -15.89 0.97 16.18
C GLY A 200 -16.22 2.46 16.31
N ILE A 201 -17.19 2.90 15.51
CA ILE A 201 -17.73 4.27 15.52
C ILE A 201 -19.22 4.16 15.76
N ALA A 202 -19.65 4.36 17.00
CA ALA A 202 -21.05 4.31 17.38
C ALA A 202 -21.35 5.39 18.42
N GLY A 203 -22.50 6.05 18.30
CA GLY A 203 -22.95 7.00 19.32
C GLY A 203 -23.38 6.29 20.60
N PRO A 204 -23.49 7.01 21.72
CA PRO A 204 -24.11 6.46 22.93
C PRO A 204 -25.51 5.92 22.59
N LYS A 205 -25.80 4.67 23.01
CA LYS A 205 -27.07 3.94 22.75
C LYS A 205 -27.30 3.48 21.31
N SER A 206 -26.33 3.60 20.40
CA SER A 206 -26.40 2.95 19.09
C SER A 206 -26.28 1.43 19.26
N ALA A 207 -27.29 0.68 18.81
CA ALA A 207 -27.21 -0.77 18.73
C ALA A 207 -26.55 -1.16 17.39
N TRP A 208 -25.49 -1.97 17.45
CA TRP A 208 -24.93 -2.58 16.24
C TRP A 208 -25.93 -3.60 15.67
N GLN A 209 -26.50 -3.31 14.50
CA GLN A 209 -27.33 -4.26 13.77
C GLN A 209 -26.41 -5.18 12.96
N THR A 210 -26.29 -6.45 13.39
CA THR A 210 -25.50 -7.48 12.69
C THR A 210 -26.14 -7.94 11.39
N GLU A 211 -27.45 -7.71 11.24
CA GLU A 211 -28.19 -8.02 10.03
C GLU A 211 -28.15 -6.80 9.10
N CYS A 212 -27.23 -6.85 8.15
CA CYS A 212 -27.33 -6.02 6.97
C CYS A 212 -28.29 -6.72 6.01
N ASP A 213 -29.47 -6.14 5.77
CA ASP A 213 -30.34 -6.62 4.70
C ASP A 213 -29.69 -6.27 3.35
N VAL A 214 -28.81 -7.15 2.89
CA VAL A 214 -28.15 -7.02 1.59
C VAL A 214 -29.21 -6.99 0.49
N THR A 215 -30.36 -7.64 0.69
CA THR A 215 -31.54 -7.61 -0.18
C THR A 215 -32.24 -6.26 -0.22
N ALA A 216 -32.11 -5.40 0.80
CA ALA A 216 -32.55 -4.01 0.75
C ALA A 216 -31.52 -3.11 0.02
N LEU A 217 -30.24 -3.49 0.01
CA LEU A 217 -29.19 -2.81 -0.76
C LEU A 217 -29.15 -3.24 -2.24
N LEU A 218 -29.57 -4.48 -2.52
CA LEU A 218 -29.57 -5.10 -3.84
C LEU A 218 -30.44 -4.36 -4.89
N PRO A 219 -31.62 -3.80 -4.59
CA PRO A 219 -32.40 -3.03 -5.55
C PRO A 219 -31.63 -1.88 -6.18
N ALA A 220 -30.72 -1.24 -5.44
CA ALA A 220 -29.83 -0.21 -5.98
C ALA A 220 -28.73 -0.79 -6.89
N LEU A 221 -28.32 -2.04 -6.67
CA LEU A 221 -27.34 -2.78 -7.48
C LEU A 221 -27.97 -3.56 -8.66
N ALA A 222 -29.28 -3.79 -8.63
CA ALA A 222 -30.03 -4.59 -9.59
C ALA A 222 -30.79 -3.74 -10.63
N GLN A 223 -30.75 -2.41 -10.52
CA GLN A 223 -31.26 -1.57 -11.60
C GLN A 223 -30.42 -1.81 -12.86
N PRO A 224 -31.04 -1.98 -14.04
CA PRO A 224 -30.31 -2.05 -15.27
C PRO A 224 -29.46 -0.79 -15.39
N GLU A 225 -28.15 -1.00 -15.42
CA GLU A 225 -27.20 0.09 -15.46
C GLU A 225 -27.41 0.89 -16.75
N THR A 226 -27.59 2.21 -16.60
CA THR A 226 -27.65 3.09 -17.76
C THR A 226 -26.32 3.07 -18.50
N THR A 227 -26.32 3.35 -19.80
CA THR A 227 -25.09 3.43 -20.59
C THR A 227 -24.10 4.44 -19.99
N GLN A 228 -24.59 5.53 -19.41
CA GLN A 228 -23.77 6.52 -18.70
C GLN A 228 -23.10 5.93 -17.45
N GLN A 229 -23.85 5.19 -16.62
CA GLN A 229 -23.29 4.52 -15.44
C GLN A 229 -22.25 3.45 -15.83
N ALA A 230 -22.48 2.72 -16.93
CA ALA A 230 -21.51 1.76 -17.46
C ALA A 230 -20.20 2.46 -17.88
N PHE A 231 -20.29 3.63 -18.52
CA PHE A 231 -19.13 4.47 -18.85
C PHE A 231 -18.38 4.96 -17.60
N LEU A 232 -19.11 5.42 -16.57
CA LEU A 232 -18.52 5.86 -15.31
C LEU A 232 -17.83 4.71 -14.56
N ARG A 233 -18.42 3.50 -14.55
CA ARG A 233 -17.78 2.32 -13.96
C ARG A 233 -16.51 1.94 -14.72
N ALA A 234 -16.58 1.81 -16.04
CA ALA A 234 -15.41 1.48 -16.86
C ALA A 234 -14.29 2.52 -16.72
N ALA A 235 -14.63 3.80 -16.60
CA ALA A 235 -13.69 4.87 -16.32
C ALA A 235 -13.06 4.71 -14.93
N THR A 236 -13.87 4.45 -13.90
CA THR A 236 -13.39 4.25 -12.53
C THR A 236 -12.45 3.04 -12.43
N GLU A 237 -12.80 1.92 -13.07
CA GLU A 237 -11.95 0.73 -13.15
C GLU A 237 -10.63 1.03 -13.86
N LEU A 238 -10.67 1.66 -15.03
CA LEU A 238 -9.46 2.04 -15.77
C LEU A 238 -8.58 3.03 -15.00
N LEU A 239 -9.19 3.97 -14.28
CA LEU A 239 -8.47 4.91 -13.41
C LEU A 239 -7.79 4.19 -12.25
N ASN A 240 -8.46 3.23 -11.62
CA ASN A 240 -7.90 2.44 -10.52
C ASN A 240 -6.80 1.48 -11.02
N GLU A 241 -6.96 0.89 -12.20
CA GLU A 241 -5.99 -0.05 -12.79
C GLU A 241 -4.79 0.65 -13.46
N GLN A 242 -5.00 1.85 -13.99
CA GLN A 242 -4.05 2.48 -14.93
C GLN A 242 -3.70 3.93 -14.61
N GLY A 243 -4.30 4.52 -13.58
CA GLY A 243 -4.15 5.92 -13.21
C GLY A 243 -4.83 6.89 -14.18
N TYR A 244 -4.86 8.18 -13.83
CA TYR A 244 -5.53 9.24 -14.61
C TYR A 244 -5.12 9.27 -16.09
N ARG A 245 -3.81 9.13 -16.37
CA ARG A 245 -3.29 9.15 -17.75
C ARG A 245 -3.64 7.90 -18.56
N GLY A 246 -4.05 6.80 -17.90
CA GLY A 246 -4.37 5.52 -18.54
C GLY A 246 -5.82 5.39 -19.03
N ALA A 247 -6.72 6.26 -18.56
CA ALA A 247 -8.16 6.20 -18.80
C ALA A 247 -8.62 7.20 -19.88
N SER A 248 -8.22 7.00 -21.14
CA SER A 248 -8.73 7.81 -22.26
C SER A 248 -10.16 7.40 -22.66
N ALA A 249 -10.93 8.33 -23.23
CA ALA A 249 -12.28 8.03 -23.76
C ALA A 249 -12.29 6.83 -24.71
N ASP A 250 -11.25 6.67 -25.55
CA ASP A 250 -11.09 5.50 -26.42
C ASP A 250 -11.00 4.19 -25.64
N ARG A 251 -10.24 4.17 -24.54
CA ARG A 251 -10.05 2.98 -23.72
C ARG A 251 -11.27 2.66 -22.88
N ILE A 252 -11.96 3.68 -22.39
CA ILE A 252 -13.21 3.53 -21.64
C ILE A 252 -14.28 2.92 -22.56
N SER A 253 -14.44 3.44 -23.78
CA SER A 253 -15.31 2.86 -24.80
C SER A 253 -14.93 1.42 -25.16
N ALA A 254 -13.64 1.16 -25.38
CA ALA A 254 -13.16 -0.18 -25.72
C ALA A 254 -13.46 -1.21 -24.62
N ARG A 255 -13.36 -0.82 -23.34
CA ARG A 255 -13.68 -1.70 -22.20
C ARG A 255 -15.15 -2.15 -22.19
N LEU A 256 -16.04 -1.33 -22.75
CA LEU A 256 -17.47 -1.63 -22.88
C LEU A 256 -17.83 -2.26 -24.24
N ASN A 257 -16.84 -2.55 -25.10
CA ASN A 257 -17.04 -2.94 -26.50
C ASN A 257 -17.87 -1.91 -27.30
N LEU A 258 -17.72 -0.63 -26.98
CA LEU A 258 -18.39 0.48 -27.65
C LEU A 258 -17.39 1.34 -28.44
N THR A 259 -17.92 2.19 -29.32
CA THR A 259 -17.10 3.16 -30.07
C THR A 259 -16.81 4.40 -29.23
N LYS A 260 -15.77 5.15 -29.60
CA LYS A 260 -15.46 6.46 -29.01
C LYS A 260 -16.65 7.44 -29.11
N GLY A 261 -17.38 7.41 -30.21
CA GLY A 261 -18.54 8.28 -30.42
C GLY A 261 -19.66 8.06 -29.41
N ALA A 262 -19.87 6.82 -28.97
CA ALA A 262 -20.86 6.48 -27.94
C ALA A 262 -20.53 7.12 -26.57
N PHE A 263 -19.25 7.32 -26.26
CA PHE A 263 -18.85 7.96 -25.00
C PHE A 263 -19.37 9.40 -24.91
N TYR A 264 -19.17 10.18 -25.97
CA TYR A 264 -19.61 11.58 -26.00
C TYR A 264 -21.13 11.72 -26.06
N HIS A 265 -21.80 10.84 -26.79
CA HIS A 265 -23.26 10.85 -26.90
C HIS A 265 -23.99 10.57 -25.56
N HIS A 266 -23.34 9.89 -24.62
CA HIS A 266 -23.95 9.49 -23.34
C HIS A 266 -23.43 10.27 -22.12
N ASN A 267 -22.54 11.24 -22.31
CA ASN A 267 -21.92 12.01 -21.22
C ASN A 267 -21.88 13.53 -21.49
N GLU A 268 -22.78 14.05 -22.34
CA GLU A 268 -23.06 15.50 -22.45
C GLU A 268 -23.89 16.04 -21.27
#